data_AF-A0A3B8UJ66-F1
#
_entry.id   AF-A0A3B8UJ66-F1
#
_cell.length_a   1.000
_cell.length_b   1.000
_cell.length_c   1.000
_cell.angle_alpha   90.00
_cell.angle_beta   90.00
_cell.angle_gamma   90.00
#
_symmetry.space_group_name_H-M   'P 1'
#
loop_
_entity.id
_entity.type
_entity.pdbx_description
1 polymer ?
#
loop_
_entity_poly.entity_id
_entity_poly.type
_entity_poly.pdbx_seq_one_letter_code
_entity_poly.pdbx_strand_id
1 'polypeptide(L)'
;MDTSIKWIKDLVPGLECTDQEFRDAMTLSGTKVECFNRLDKNLEKIVVGQILSVERHPDADKLVVCQVNVGDETVQIVTGAPNIVPGTSGQKVPVVLDGGRVAGGHDGSPLPEDGIKIKKGKLRGVESCGMMCSIEELGSSREFYPDAAENGIYIFGDDAVVGSSAVEYLGLDDTVFEYEITNNRVDCYSILGIAREAAATFRKPFTPPEVHESGNGEDVNDYIKVDVQAADLCRRYTARVVKNIKLAPSPKWMQHRLMTAGIRP
;
A
#
# COMPACT_ATOMS: atom_id res chain seq x y z
N MET A 1 -14.52 9.24 6.60
CA MET A 1 -13.59 9.60 5.50
C MET A 1 -12.22 9.16 5.94
N ASP A 2 -11.43 8.55 5.06
CA ASP A 2 -10.13 7.99 5.42
C ASP A 2 -8.98 8.79 4.80
N THR A 3 -7.93 9.05 5.56
CA THR A 3 -6.73 9.71 5.05
C THR A 3 -5.43 9.11 5.60
N SER A 4 -4.44 9.02 4.71
CA SER A 4 -3.06 8.64 5.02
C SER A 4 -2.33 9.75 5.78
N ILE A 5 -1.66 9.40 6.88
CA ILE A 5 -0.81 10.35 7.61
C ILE A 5 0.45 10.70 6.81
N LYS A 6 1.01 9.76 6.03
CA LYS A 6 2.12 10.07 5.13
C LYS A 6 1.75 11.12 4.10
N TRP A 7 0.58 10.97 3.47
CA TRP A 7 0.12 11.95 2.48
C TRP A 7 -0.15 13.32 3.12
N ILE A 8 -0.67 13.35 4.36
CA ILE A 8 -0.77 14.61 5.11
C ILE A 8 0.61 15.21 5.36
N LYS A 9 1.61 14.41 5.78
CA LYS A 9 2.98 14.87 6.03
C LYS A 9 3.67 15.41 4.78
N ASP A 10 3.36 14.87 3.59
CA ASP A 10 3.84 15.43 2.31
C ASP A 10 3.38 16.88 2.10
N LEU A 11 2.19 17.22 2.60
CA LEU A 11 1.58 18.55 2.49
C LEU A 11 1.85 19.44 3.72
N VAL A 12 2.28 18.86 4.83
CA VAL A 12 2.53 19.53 6.10
C VAL A 12 3.95 19.18 6.58
N PRO A 13 5.00 19.73 5.92
CA PRO A 13 6.37 19.35 6.22
C PRO A 13 6.72 19.68 7.67
N GLY A 14 7.42 18.74 8.32
CA GLY A 14 7.81 18.84 9.73
C GLY A 14 6.68 18.57 10.73
N LEU A 15 5.57 17.96 10.28
CA LEU A 15 4.56 17.40 11.16
C LEU A 15 5.11 16.15 11.86
N GLU A 16 5.47 16.32 13.13
CA GLU A 16 5.99 15.27 14.01
C GLU A 16 5.04 15.12 15.20
N CYS A 17 4.41 13.96 15.27
CA CYS A 17 3.53 13.54 16.35
C CYS A 17 3.33 12.02 16.26
N THR A 18 2.98 11.41 17.38
CA THR A 18 2.45 10.04 17.41
C THR A 18 1.04 10.01 16.82
N ASP A 19 0.56 8.81 16.46
CA ASP A 19 -0.80 8.68 15.92
C ASP A 19 -1.87 9.12 16.93
N GLN A 20 -1.62 8.85 18.22
CA GLN A 20 -2.53 9.23 19.29
C GLN A 20 -2.55 10.75 19.50
N GLU A 21 -1.39 11.41 19.49
CA GLU A 21 -1.32 12.88 19.55
C GLU A 21 -2.00 13.53 18.34
N PHE A 22 -1.84 12.95 17.14
CA PHE A 22 -2.55 13.39 15.95
C PHE A 22 -4.06 13.31 16.11
N ARG A 23 -4.57 12.14 16.51
CA ARG A 23 -5.99 11.90 16.78
C ARG A 23 -6.56 12.92 17.76
N ASP A 24 -5.90 13.08 18.90
CA ASP A 24 -6.40 13.92 19.99
C ASP A 24 -6.43 15.39 19.58
N ALA A 25 -5.35 15.89 18.98
CA ALA A 25 -5.26 17.29 18.56
C ALA A 25 -6.26 17.64 17.45
N MET A 26 -6.39 16.77 16.44
CA MET A 26 -7.36 16.98 15.34
C MET A 26 -8.81 16.92 15.85
N THR A 27 -9.11 16.00 16.77
CA THR A 27 -10.44 15.93 17.39
C THR A 27 -10.75 17.19 18.19
N LEU A 28 -9.77 17.71 18.94
CA LEU A 28 -9.91 18.97 19.69
C LEU A 28 -10.04 20.21 18.79
N SER A 29 -9.52 20.18 17.55
CA SER A 29 -9.71 21.26 16.58
C SER A 29 -11.14 21.31 16.02
N GLY A 30 -11.96 20.29 16.30
CA GLY A 30 -13.31 20.13 15.77
C GLY A 30 -13.38 19.21 14.55
N THR A 31 -12.27 18.60 14.15
CA THR A 31 -12.21 17.59 13.08
C THR A 31 -12.12 16.21 13.72
N LYS A 32 -13.27 15.67 14.15
CA LYS A 32 -13.34 14.44 14.94
C LYS A 32 -12.71 13.25 14.21
N VAL A 33 -11.69 12.67 14.85
CA VAL A 33 -11.05 11.43 14.43
C VAL A 33 -11.66 10.28 15.25
N GLU A 34 -12.36 9.37 14.57
CA GLU A 34 -12.99 8.22 15.21
C GLU A 34 -11.94 7.21 15.68
N CYS A 35 -11.11 6.76 14.74
CA CYS A 35 -10.05 5.80 14.98
C CYS A 35 -8.87 6.01 14.01
N PHE A 36 -7.82 5.22 14.21
CA PHE A 36 -6.73 5.11 13.25
C PHE A 36 -6.28 3.65 13.16
N ASN A 37 -5.88 3.25 11.96
CA ASN A 37 -5.45 1.90 11.64
C ASN A 37 -4.04 1.95 11.06
N ARG A 38 -3.10 1.29 11.75
CA ARG A 38 -1.74 1.08 11.24
C ARG A 38 -1.74 -0.08 10.26
N LEU A 39 -1.34 0.19 9.03
CA LEU A 39 -1.28 -0.83 7.96
C LEU A 39 -0.12 -1.81 8.18
N ASP A 40 0.89 -1.42 8.96
CA ASP A 40 2.04 -2.24 9.33
C ASP A 40 1.88 -2.98 10.66
N LYS A 41 0.68 -2.92 11.26
CA LYS A 41 0.41 -3.62 12.52
C LYS A 41 0.74 -5.11 12.35
N ASN A 42 1.63 -5.61 13.22
CA ASN A 42 2.11 -7.01 13.23
C ASN A 42 2.99 -7.41 12.04
N LEU A 43 3.51 -6.47 11.25
CA LEU A 43 4.47 -6.75 10.18
C LEU A 43 5.91 -6.51 10.68
N GLU A 44 6.62 -7.59 11.01
CA GLU A 44 7.97 -7.52 11.58
C GLU A 44 8.97 -8.33 10.74
N LYS A 45 10.15 -7.75 10.47
CA LYS A 45 11.25 -8.38 9.71
C LYS A 45 10.84 -8.91 8.33
N ILE A 46 10.07 -8.11 7.60
CA ILE A 46 9.62 -8.46 6.24
C ILE A 46 10.44 -7.67 5.23
N VAL A 47 11.26 -8.39 4.45
CA VAL A 47 12.18 -7.82 3.47
C VAL A 47 11.85 -8.31 2.07
N VAL A 48 12.34 -7.58 1.07
CA VAL A 48 12.32 -8.05 -0.32
C VAL A 48 13.38 -9.13 -0.49
N GLY A 49 12.96 -10.36 -0.76
CA GLY A 49 13.86 -11.46 -1.14
C GLY A 49 13.85 -11.71 -2.65
N GLN A 50 14.93 -12.23 -3.19
CA GLN A 50 15.03 -12.71 -4.57
C GLN A 50 15.28 -14.22 -4.60
N ILE A 51 14.41 -14.96 -5.27
CA ILE A 51 14.54 -16.41 -5.44
C ILE A 51 15.72 -16.70 -6.38
N LEU A 52 16.74 -17.39 -5.88
CA LEU A 52 17.92 -17.80 -6.64
C LEU A 52 17.72 -19.15 -7.33
N SER A 53 17.05 -20.09 -6.66
CA SER A 53 16.72 -21.40 -7.20
C SER A 53 15.46 -21.97 -6.53
N VAL A 54 14.74 -22.81 -7.28
CA VAL A 54 13.57 -23.57 -6.80
C VAL A 54 13.74 -25.04 -7.20
N GLU A 55 13.82 -25.91 -6.20
CA GLU A 55 13.96 -27.35 -6.36
C GLU A 55 12.75 -28.10 -5.79
N ARG A 56 12.48 -29.31 -6.30
CA ARG A 56 11.42 -30.15 -5.73
C ARG A 56 11.84 -30.61 -4.34
N HIS A 57 10.89 -30.60 -3.41
CA HIS A 57 11.14 -31.14 -2.10
C HIS A 57 11.37 -32.67 -2.18
N PRO A 58 12.40 -33.23 -1.52
CA PRO A 58 12.76 -34.64 -1.63
C PRO A 58 11.63 -35.59 -1.16
N ASP A 59 10.93 -35.19 -0.10
CA ASP A 59 9.91 -36.02 0.56
C ASP A 59 8.47 -35.46 0.46
N ALA A 60 8.19 -34.52 -0.46
CA ALA A 60 6.85 -33.93 -0.59
C ALA A 60 6.53 -33.38 -2.00
N ASP A 61 5.53 -33.96 -2.67
CA ASP A 61 5.19 -33.61 -4.06
C ASP A 61 4.65 -32.18 -4.25
N LYS A 62 4.04 -31.60 -3.21
CA LYS A 62 3.43 -30.27 -3.25
C LYS A 62 4.34 -29.16 -2.71
N LEU A 63 5.53 -29.50 -2.24
CA LEU A 63 6.46 -28.53 -1.66
C LEU A 63 7.67 -28.34 -2.57
N VAL A 64 8.20 -27.13 -2.53
CA VAL A 64 9.45 -26.77 -3.18
C VAL A 64 10.40 -26.16 -2.16
N VAL A 65 11.69 -26.37 -2.39
CA VAL A 65 12.79 -25.82 -1.59
C VAL A 65 13.39 -24.67 -2.39
N CYS A 66 13.34 -23.47 -1.82
CA CYS A 66 13.82 -22.26 -2.47
C CYS A 66 15.07 -21.74 -1.76
N GLN A 67 16.09 -21.35 -2.52
CA GLN A 67 17.17 -20.52 -2.02
C GLN A 67 16.84 -19.07 -2.32
N VAL A 68 16.78 -18.22 -1.30
CA VAL A 68 16.30 -16.84 -1.43
C VAL A 68 17.36 -15.89 -0.89
N ASN A 69 17.87 -15.00 -1.74
CA ASN A 69 18.73 -13.89 -1.34
C ASN A 69 17.89 -12.82 -0.65
N VAL A 70 18.20 -12.50 0.60
CA VAL A 70 17.49 -11.48 1.40
C VAL A 70 18.33 -10.21 1.61
N GLY A 71 19.41 -10.06 0.84
CA GLY A 71 20.26 -8.87 0.79
C GLY A 71 21.67 -9.17 1.28
N ASP A 72 21.79 -9.50 2.56
CA ASP A 72 23.06 -9.81 3.24
C ASP A 72 23.37 -11.32 3.26
N GLU A 73 22.35 -12.18 3.22
CA GLU A 73 22.50 -13.63 3.20
C GLU A 73 21.54 -14.33 2.24
N THR A 74 21.77 -15.63 2.02
CA THR A 74 20.85 -16.51 1.32
C THR A 74 20.23 -17.47 2.33
N VAL A 75 18.89 -17.52 2.36
CA VAL A 75 18.12 -18.37 3.26
C VAL A 75 17.37 -19.44 2.48
N GLN A 76 17.27 -20.63 3.07
CA GLN A 76 16.43 -21.70 2.54
C GLN A 76 15.00 -21.54 3.05
N ILE A 77 14.02 -21.51 2.14
CA ILE A 77 12.61 -21.42 2.48
C ILE A 77 11.85 -22.52 1.74
N VAL A 78 11.03 -23.27 2.48
CA VAL A 78 10.13 -24.26 1.90
C VAL A 78 8.76 -23.63 1.70
N THR A 79 8.19 -23.74 0.50
CA THR A 79 6.85 -23.24 0.20
C THR A 79 6.02 -24.27 -0.54
N GLY A 80 4.70 -24.20 -0.39
CA GLY A 80 3.71 -24.95 -1.17
C GLY A 80 2.91 -24.06 -2.13
N ALA A 81 3.31 -22.80 -2.32
CA ALA A 81 2.57 -21.87 -3.16
C ALA A 81 2.62 -22.30 -4.64
N PRO A 82 1.47 -22.35 -5.33
CA PRO A 82 1.37 -22.91 -6.68
C PRO A 82 2.09 -22.06 -7.75
N ASN A 83 2.31 -20.77 -7.45
CA ASN A 83 2.99 -19.85 -8.35
C ASN A 83 4.52 -19.85 -8.22
N ILE A 84 5.09 -20.67 -7.32
CA ILE A 84 6.54 -20.89 -7.21
C ILE A 84 6.87 -22.26 -7.82
N VAL A 85 7.37 -22.25 -9.06
CA VAL A 85 7.53 -23.46 -9.87
C VAL A 85 8.99 -23.95 -9.85
N PRO A 86 9.24 -25.27 -9.72
CA PRO A 86 10.59 -25.83 -9.83
C PRO A 86 11.29 -25.41 -11.13
N GLY A 87 12.58 -25.06 -11.02
CA GLY A 87 13.39 -24.60 -12.14
C GLY A 87 13.24 -23.12 -12.50
N THR A 88 12.41 -22.36 -11.77
CA THR A 88 12.35 -20.89 -11.89
C THR A 88 13.34 -20.21 -10.96
N SER A 89 13.70 -18.96 -11.30
CA SER A 89 14.52 -18.07 -10.48
C SER A 89 14.32 -16.62 -10.90
N GLY A 90 14.84 -15.71 -10.10
CA GLY A 90 14.85 -14.27 -10.36
C GLY A 90 13.66 -13.50 -9.78
N GLN A 91 12.56 -14.17 -9.42
CA GLN A 91 11.39 -13.51 -8.85
C GLN A 91 11.73 -12.84 -7.52
N LYS A 92 11.21 -11.62 -7.33
CA LYS A 92 11.32 -10.87 -6.08
C LYS A 92 10.03 -11.01 -5.30
N VAL A 93 10.11 -11.29 -4.00
CA VAL A 93 8.97 -11.67 -3.15
C VAL A 93 9.11 -11.09 -1.74
N PRO A 94 8.01 -10.86 -1.00
CA PRO A 94 8.10 -10.51 0.40
C PRO A 94 8.52 -11.75 1.21
N VAL A 95 9.52 -11.58 2.06
CA VAL A 95 10.07 -12.63 2.92
C VAL A 95 10.03 -12.15 4.36
N VAL A 96 9.31 -12.88 5.20
CA VAL A 96 9.40 -12.73 6.66
C VAL A 96 10.47 -13.66 7.21
N LEU A 97 11.47 -13.05 7.86
CA LEU A 97 12.64 -13.75 8.41
C LEU A 97 12.33 -14.41 9.77
N ASP A 98 13.27 -15.23 10.26
CA ASP A 98 13.16 -15.86 11.58
C ASP A 98 12.96 -14.84 12.71
N GLY A 99 11.98 -15.14 13.58
CA GLY A 99 11.55 -14.25 14.65
C GLY A 99 10.80 -13.01 14.16
N GLY A 100 10.42 -12.96 12.89
CA GLY A 100 9.51 -11.95 12.33
C GLY A 100 8.05 -12.29 12.57
N ARG A 101 7.16 -11.49 11.99
CA ARG A 101 5.72 -11.58 12.18
C ARG A 101 4.96 -11.12 10.94
N VAL A 102 3.83 -11.78 10.68
CA VAL A 102 2.85 -11.39 9.66
C VAL A 102 1.49 -11.07 10.32
N ALA A 103 0.65 -10.33 9.63
CA ALA A 103 -0.63 -9.86 10.17
C ALA A 103 -1.68 -10.96 10.26
N GLY A 104 -1.68 -11.93 9.33
CA GLY A 104 -2.70 -12.98 9.25
C GLY A 104 -2.26 -14.23 8.51
N GLY A 105 -3.21 -15.14 8.27
CA GLY A 105 -3.02 -16.32 7.42
C GLY A 105 -3.45 -16.07 5.97
N HIS A 106 -3.15 -17.02 5.09
CA HIS A 106 -3.51 -16.97 3.67
C HIS A 106 -4.99 -17.31 3.38
N ASP A 107 -5.77 -17.66 4.41
CA ASP A 107 -7.16 -18.13 4.27
C ASP A 107 -8.20 -17.00 4.33
N GLY A 108 -7.76 -15.74 4.47
CA GLY A 108 -8.62 -14.57 4.59
C GLY A 108 -9.43 -14.54 5.90
N SER A 109 -9.04 -15.33 6.90
CA SER A 109 -9.63 -15.26 8.24
C SER A 109 -9.35 -13.90 8.90
N PRO A 110 -10.17 -13.48 9.88
CA PRO A 110 -9.93 -12.23 10.60
C PRO A 110 -8.50 -12.17 11.16
N LEU A 111 -7.84 -11.03 10.98
CA LEU A 111 -6.47 -10.82 11.42
C LEU A 111 -6.37 -11.01 12.95
N PRO A 112 -5.53 -11.95 13.45
CA PRO A 112 -5.30 -12.09 14.88
C PRO A 112 -4.76 -10.79 15.48
N GLU A 113 -5.18 -10.46 16.71
CA GLU A 113 -4.78 -9.21 17.38
C GLU A 113 -3.24 -9.06 17.46
N ASP A 114 -2.56 -10.15 17.79
CA ASP A 114 -1.10 -10.25 17.87
C ASP A 114 -0.44 -10.74 16.58
N GLY A 115 -1.17 -10.94 15.48
CA GLY A 115 -0.65 -11.55 14.25
C GLY A 115 -0.05 -12.95 14.46
N ILE A 116 0.80 -13.39 13.53
CA ILE A 116 1.41 -14.73 13.54
C ILE A 116 2.93 -14.61 13.54
N LYS A 117 3.57 -15.12 14.60
CA LYS A 117 5.05 -15.17 14.70
C LYS A 117 5.62 -16.26 13.81
N ILE A 118 6.63 -15.91 13.03
CA ILE A 118 7.35 -16.84 12.16
C ILE A 118 8.65 -17.26 12.83
N LYS A 119 8.91 -18.56 12.83
CA LYS A 119 10.11 -19.16 13.41
C LYS A 119 10.72 -20.14 12.42
N LYS A 120 12.04 -20.23 12.43
CA LYS A 120 12.74 -21.29 11.72
C LYS A 120 12.26 -22.65 12.21
N GLY A 121 12.11 -23.58 11.28
CA GLY A 121 11.61 -24.91 11.57
C GLY A 121 12.01 -25.90 10.49
N LYS A 122 11.48 -27.12 10.60
CA LYS A 122 11.62 -28.14 9.56
C LYS A 122 10.26 -28.48 8.99
N LEU A 123 10.11 -28.36 7.68
CA LEU A 123 8.96 -28.89 6.97
C LEU A 123 9.41 -30.20 6.33
N ARG A 124 8.79 -31.31 6.75
CA ARG A 124 9.09 -32.65 6.21
C ARG A 124 10.60 -32.99 6.21
N GLY A 125 11.32 -32.56 7.25
CA GLY A 125 12.75 -32.84 7.42
C GLY A 125 13.70 -31.79 6.83
N VAL A 126 13.22 -30.95 5.92
CA VAL A 126 13.99 -29.86 5.29
C VAL A 126 13.81 -28.57 6.08
N GLU A 127 14.92 -27.85 6.31
CA GLU A 127 14.91 -26.59 7.06
C GLU A 127 14.22 -25.46 6.28
N SER A 128 13.44 -24.64 6.97
CA SER A 128 12.83 -23.42 6.42
C SER A 128 13.11 -22.26 7.38
N CYS A 129 13.91 -21.29 6.93
CA CYS A 129 14.43 -20.16 7.70
C CYS A 129 13.58 -18.89 7.52
N GLY A 130 12.25 -19.06 7.49
CA GLY A 130 11.31 -17.97 7.22
C GLY A 130 10.14 -18.45 6.36
N MET A 131 9.42 -17.48 5.80
CA MET A 131 8.27 -17.70 4.93
C MET A 131 8.22 -16.62 3.85
N MET A 132 7.88 -17.01 2.62
CA MET A 132 7.50 -16.05 1.58
C MET A 132 6.01 -15.74 1.74
N CYS A 133 5.60 -14.48 1.58
CA CYS A 133 4.24 -14.05 1.94
C CYS A 133 3.33 -13.84 0.73
N SER A 134 2.07 -14.25 0.87
CA SER A 134 0.94 -13.73 0.12
C SER A 134 0.57 -12.31 0.59
N ILE A 135 -0.31 -11.61 -0.13
CA ILE A 135 -0.74 -10.28 0.28
C ILE A 135 -1.72 -10.33 1.47
N GLU A 136 -2.47 -11.42 1.58
CA GLU A 136 -3.42 -11.71 2.66
C GLU A 136 -2.69 -11.89 4.00
N GLU A 137 -1.56 -12.62 4.00
CA GLU A 137 -0.73 -12.78 5.21
C GLU A 137 -0.16 -11.44 5.69
N LEU A 138 0.08 -10.50 4.77
CA LEU A 138 0.51 -9.13 5.08
C LEU A 138 -0.64 -8.22 5.52
N GLY A 139 -1.85 -8.74 5.69
CA GLY A 139 -2.99 -8.00 6.23
C GLY A 139 -3.69 -7.13 5.19
N SER A 140 -3.48 -7.37 3.90
CA SER A 140 -4.19 -6.69 2.83
C SER A 140 -4.92 -7.67 1.91
N SER A 141 -5.48 -7.18 0.81
CA SER A 141 -6.31 -8.00 -0.08
C SER A 141 -6.00 -7.74 -1.55
N ARG A 142 -6.35 -8.71 -2.39
CA ARG A 142 -6.23 -8.58 -3.85
C ARG A 142 -7.10 -7.47 -4.45
N GLU A 143 -8.09 -6.95 -3.70
CA GLU A 143 -8.89 -5.81 -4.14
C GLU A 143 -8.06 -4.53 -4.24
N PHE A 144 -7.05 -4.41 -3.38
CA PHE A 144 -6.11 -3.29 -3.34
C PHE A 144 -4.80 -3.61 -4.06
N TYR A 145 -4.50 -4.90 -4.26
CA TYR A 145 -3.34 -5.39 -5.00
C TYR A 145 -3.79 -6.33 -6.13
N PRO A 146 -4.27 -5.80 -7.26
CA PRO A 146 -4.84 -6.61 -8.35
C PRO A 146 -3.82 -7.56 -9.00
N ASP A 147 -2.53 -7.26 -8.88
CA ASP A 147 -1.43 -8.11 -9.36
C ASP A 147 -1.12 -9.29 -8.42
N ALA A 148 -1.77 -9.38 -7.25
CA ALA A 148 -1.57 -10.47 -6.31
C ALA A 148 -2.14 -11.80 -6.84
N ALA A 149 -1.36 -12.87 -6.67
CA ALA A 149 -1.76 -14.21 -7.09
C ALA A 149 -2.85 -14.78 -6.17
N GLU A 150 -3.81 -15.50 -6.75
CA GLU A 150 -4.78 -16.28 -5.97
C GLU A 150 -4.07 -17.47 -5.29
N ASN A 151 -4.20 -17.56 -3.96
CA ASN A 151 -3.56 -18.60 -3.14
C ASN A 151 -2.03 -18.71 -3.36
N GLY A 152 -1.35 -17.60 -3.62
CA GLY A 152 0.06 -17.58 -4.01
C GLY A 152 0.88 -16.49 -3.34
N ILE A 153 2.19 -16.57 -3.52
CA ILE A 153 3.14 -15.55 -3.03
C ILE A 153 3.01 -14.28 -3.86
N TYR A 154 3.11 -13.11 -3.22
CA TYR A 154 3.14 -11.85 -3.95
C TYR A 154 4.46 -11.70 -4.73
N ILE A 155 4.38 -11.44 -6.02
CA ILE A 155 5.56 -11.24 -6.87
C ILE A 155 5.75 -9.74 -7.10
N PHE A 156 6.88 -9.20 -6.66
CA PHE A 156 7.24 -7.80 -6.88
C PHE A 156 7.65 -7.52 -8.32
N GLY A 157 7.55 -6.25 -8.70
CA GLY A 157 8.12 -5.76 -9.95
C GLY A 157 9.64 -5.66 -9.90
N ASP A 158 10.24 -5.48 -11.07
CA ASP A 158 11.71 -5.41 -11.23
C ASP A 158 12.37 -4.27 -10.44
N ASP A 159 11.61 -3.24 -10.09
CA ASP A 159 12.01 -2.08 -9.30
C ASP A 159 12.25 -2.40 -7.81
N ALA A 160 11.81 -3.55 -7.30
CA ALA A 160 12.05 -3.92 -5.89
C ALA A 160 13.53 -4.14 -5.59
N VAL A 161 14.02 -3.58 -4.48
CA VAL A 161 15.44 -3.69 -4.09
C VAL A 161 15.59 -4.82 -3.09
N VAL A 162 16.43 -5.82 -3.40
CA VAL A 162 16.64 -6.96 -2.51
C VAL A 162 17.22 -6.50 -1.17
N GLY A 163 16.64 -6.99 -0.07
CA GLY A 163 16.98 -6.63 1.31
C GLY A 163 16.33 -5.35 1.83
N SER A 164 15.64 -4.57 0.98
CA SER A 164 14.86 -3.42 1.47
C SER A 164 13.57 -3.84 2.16
N SER A 165 12.90 -2.91 2.85
CA SER A 165 11.61 -3.14 3.49
C SER A 165 10.54 -3.50 2.45
N ALA A 166 9.95 -4.70 2.58
CA ALA A 166 8.80 -5.10 1.77
C ALA A 166 7.54 -4.31 2.17
N VAL A 167 7.42 -3.96 3.46
CA VAL A 167 6.31 -3.18 4.01
C VAL A 167 6.26 -1.80 3.37
N GLU A 168 7.42 -1.14 3.24
CA GLU A 168 7.55 0.17 2.59
C GLU A 168 7.27 0.10 1.09
N TYR A 169 7.79 -0.92 0.41
CA TYR A 169 7.56 -1.10 -1.02
C TYR A 169 6.06 -1.26 -1.36
N LEU A 170 5.31 -1.93 -0.48
CA LEU A 170 3.87 -2.11 -0.59
C LEU A 170 3.08 -0.88 -0.11
N GLY A 171 3.73 0.12 0.51
CA GLY A 171 3.03 1.25 1.10
C GLY A 171 2.18 0.88 2.32
N LEU A 172 2.53 -0.22 2.99
CA LEU A 172 1.88 -0.67 4.23
C LEU A 172 2.47 0.01 5.48
N ASP A 173 3.57 0.75 5.35
CA ASP A 173 4.20 1.50 6.46
C ASP A 173 3.52 2.86 6.65
N ASP A 174 2.20 2.85 6.84
CA ASP A 174 1.37 4.05 6.97
C ASP A 174 0.26 3.87 8.02
N THR A 175 -0.25 4.99 8.52
CA THR A 175 -1.42 5.05 9.39
C THR A 175 -2.56 5.73 8.66
N VAL A 176 -3.70 5.05 8.57
CA VAL A 176 -4.94 5.60 8.03
C VAL A 176 -5.82 6.09 9.17
N PHE A 177 -6.20 7.36 9.13
CA PHE A 177 -7.11 7.99 10.08
C PHE A 177 -8.52 8.05 9.51
N GLU A 178 -9.51 7.65 10.32
CA GLU A 178 -10.92 7.76 9.99
C GLU A 178 -11.55 8.97 10.68
N TYR A 179 -12.25 9.78 9.90
CA TYR A 179 -12.86 11.03 10.36
C TYR A 179 -14.38 11.02 10.20
N GLU A 180 -15.06 11.55 11.21
CA GLU A 180 -16.47 11.94 11.14
C GLU A 180 -16.55 13.44 10.81
N ILE A 181 -16.66 13.76 9.51
CA ILE A 181 -16.72 15.14 9.04
C ILE A 181 -18.14 15.69 9.17
N THR A 182 -18.29 16.80 9.89
CA THR A 182 -19.58 17.48 10.06
C THR A 182 -19.93 18.33 8.84
N ASN A 183 -21.24 18.54 8.60
CA ASN A 183 -21.77 19.22 7.41
C ASN A 183 -21.26 20.66 7.21
N ASN A 184 -20.77 21.33 8.26
CA ASN A 184 -20.21 22.68 8.18
C ASN A 184 -18.74 22.71 7.71
N ARG A 185 -18.06 21.55 7.64
CA ARG A 185 -16.64 21.42 7.26
C ARG A 185 -16.47 20.68 5.94
N VAL A 186 -17.22 21.11 4.91
CA VAL A 186 -17.14 20.49 3.58
C VAL A 186 -15.74 20.56 2.95
N ASP A 187 -14.94 21.53 3.38
CA ASP A 187 -13.52 21.67 3.02
C ASP A 187 -12.69 20.43 3.44
N CYS A 188 -13.05 19.80 4.56
CA CYS A 188 -12.38 18.63 5.11
C CYS A 188 -12.74 17.31 4.41
N TYR A 189 -13.64 17.28 3.42
CA TYR A 189 -13.86 16.09 2.55
C TYR A 189 -12.73 15.89 1.52
N SER A 190 -11.51 16.31 1.82
CA SER A 190 -10.36 16.19 0.94
C SER A 190 -9.07 16.10 1.76
N ILE A 191 -8.06 15.42 1.21
CA ILE A 191 -6.72 15.38 1.80
C ILE A 191 -6.17 16.80 1.99
N LEU A 192 -6.43 17.71 1.03
CA LEU A 192 -6.00 19.11 1.13
C LEU A 192 -6.65 19.84 2.31
N GLY A 193 -7.94 19.61 2.56
CA GLY A 193 -8.65 20.18 3.69
C GLY A 193 -8.13 19.67 5.03
N ILE A 194 -8.00 18.34 5.16
CA ILE A 194 -7.45 17.71 6.37
C ILE A 194 -6.01 18.15 6.62
N ALA A 195 -5.16 18.20 5.59
CA ALA A 195 -3.78 18.66 5.72
C ALA A 195 -3.70 20.14 6.11
N ARG A 196 -4.58 21.00 5.58
CA ARG A 196 -4.65 22.40 5.99
C ARG A 196 -5.08 22.54 7.46
N GLU A 197 -6.05 21.74 7.89
CA GLU A 197 -6.48 21.70 9.29
C GLU A 197 -5.35 21.22 10.19
N ALA A 198 -4.64 20.14 9.81
CA ALA A 198 -3.49 19.64 10.55
C ALA A 198 -2.38 20.69 10.65
N ALA A 199 -2.07 21.39 9.56
CA ALA A 199 -1.10 22.49 9.57
C ALA A 199 -1.48 23.60 10.56
N ALA A 200 -2.76 23.98 10.61
CA ALA A 200 -3.25 24.98 11.57
C ALA A 200 -3.16 24.47 13.02
N THR A 201 -3.62 23.24 13.27
CA THR A 201 -3.62 22.59 14.58
C THR A 201 -2.21 22.45 15.16
N PHE A 202 -1.27 21.97 14.35
CA PHE A 202 0.12 21.72 14.77
C PHE A 202 1.06 22.92 14.55
N ARG A 203 0.54 24.05 14.06
CA ARG A 203 1.29 25.28 13.75
C ARG A 203 2.49 25.00 12.84
N LYS A 204 2.22 24.27 11.76
CA LYS A 204 3.20 23.89 10.74
C LYS A 204 2.88 24.60 9.42
N PRO A 205 3.86 24.77 8.52
CA PRO A 205 3.59 25.24 7.17
C PRO A 205 2.69 24.24 6.42
N PHE A 206 1.75 24.77 5.64
CA PHE A 206 0.97 24.00 4.68
C PHE A 206 1.52 24.26 3.27
N THR A 207 1.93 23.19 2.58
CA THR A 207 2.52 23.22 1.24
C THR A 207 1.60 22.45 0.29
N PRO A 208 0.59 23.11 -0.31
CA PRO A 208 -0.30 22.45 -1.26
C PRO A 208 0.46 22.06 -2.55
N PRO A 209 -0.03 21.07 -3.31
CA PRO A 209 0.55 20.71 -4.59
C PRO A 209 0.52 21.90 -5.57
N GLU A 210 1.62 22.11 -6.28
CA GLU A 210 1.68 23.10 -7.35
C GLU A 210 0.97 22.57 -8.59
N VAL A 211 0.05 23.36 -9.15
CA VAL A 211 -0.66 23.03 -10.39
C VAL A 211 -0.04 23.86 -11.51
N HIS A 212 0.69 23.20 -12.41
CA HIS A 212 1.23 23.83 -13.60
C HIS A 212 0.27 23.70 -14.78
N GLU A 213 0.21 24.73 -15.60
CA GLU A 213 -0.49 24.66 -16.88
C GLU A 213 0.12 23.53 -17.72
N SER A 214 -0.74 22.69 -18.28
CA SER A 214 -0.35 21.58 -19.13
C SER A 214 -1.26 21.57 -20.35
N GLY A 215 -0.75 21.07 -21.46
CA GLY A 215 -1.50 21.02 -22.71
C GLY A 215 -0.58 21.23 -23.90
N ASN A 216 -1.20 21.45 -25.05
CA ASN A 216 -0.54 21.83 -26.29
C ASN A 216 -1.31 23.01 -26.90
N GLY A 217 -0.86 23.51 -28.07
CA GLY A 217 -1.49 24.65 -28.73
C GLY A 217 -2.78 24.32 -29.49
N GLU A 218 -3.37 23.14 -29.30
CA GLU A 218 -4.60 22.77 -29.99
C GLU A 218 -5.83 23.41 -29.33
N ASP A 219 -6.83 23.77 -30.13
CA ASP A 219 -8.11 24.27 -29.62
C ASP A 219 -9.03 23.11 -29.27
N VAL A 220 -9.49 23.06 -28.02
CA VAL A 220 -10.45 22.06 -27.54
C VAL A 220 -11.79 22.12 -28.29
N ASN A 221 -12.16 23.31 -28.82
CA ASN A 221 -13.41 23.53 -29.54
C ASN A 221 -13.47 22.82 -30.91
N ASP A 222 -12.32 22.41 -31.45
CA ASP A 222 -12.24 21.58 -32.66
C ASP A 222 -12.71 20.14 -32.41
N TYR A 223 -12.76 19.72 -31.15
CA TYR A 223 -13.06 18.34 -30.75
C TYR A 223 -14.41 18.19 -30.06
N ILE A 224 -14.77 19.15 -29.19
CA ILE A 224 -15.98 19.09 -28.39
C ILE A 224 -16.60 20.47 -28.24
N LYS A 225 -17.93 20.53 -28.31
CA LYS A 225 -18.72 21.71 -27.97
C LYS A 225 -19.54 21.39 -26.74
N VAL A 226 -19.51 22.28 -25.74
CA VAL A 226 -20.25 22.14 -24.50
C VAL A 226 -21.27 23.26 -24.39
N ASP A 227 -22.52 22.90 -24.13
CA ASP A 227 -23.62 23.82 -23.85
C ASP A 227 -24.18 23.52 -22.46
N VAL A 228 -24.27 24.53 -21.59
CA VAL A 228 -24.76 24.40 -20.21
C VAL A 228 -26.17 24.96 -20.13
N GLN A 229 -27.16 24.09 -20.30
CA GLN A 229 -28.57 24.49 -20.43
C GLN A 229 -29.20 25.03 -19.13
N ALA A 230 -28.71 24.59 -17.97
CA ALA A 230 -29.20 25.00 -16.65
C ALA A 230 -28.09 25.72 -15.86
N ALA A 231 -27.72 26.92 -16.32
CA ALA A 231 -26.62 27.70 -15.75
C ALA A 231 -26.85 28.14 -14.28
N ASP A 232 -28.10 28.14 -13.81
CA ASP A 232 -28.47 28.39 -12.42
C ASP A 232 -28.09 27.23 -11.48
N LEU A 233 -28.12 25.99 -11.97
CA LEU A 233 -27.73 24.79 -11.23
C LEU A 233 -26.25 24.43 -11.42
N CYS A 234 -25.70 24.66 -12.61
CA CYS A 234 -24.31 24.37 -12.94
C CYS A 234 -23.51 25.68 -13.10
N ARG A 235 -22.99 26.19 -11.99
CA ARG A 235 -22.25 27.47 -11.98
C ARG A 235 -20.93 27.43 -12.75
N ARG A 236 -20.33 26.25 -12.91
CA ARG A 236 -19.07 26.05 -13.63
C ARG A 236 -18.96 24.63 -14.17
N TYR A 237 -18.70 24.52 -15.46
CA TYR A 237 -18.34 23.26 -16.13
C TYR A 237 -17.05 23.47 -16.92
N THR A 238 -16.12 22.54 -16.83
CA THR A 238 -14.84 22.59 -17.55
C THR A 238 -14.59 21.25 -18.24
N ALA A 239 -14.33 21.26 -19.54
CA ALA A 239 -13.94 20.08 -20.30
C ALA A 239 -12.48 20.19 -20.73
N ARG A 240 -11.80 19.05 -20.82
CA ARG A 240 -10.44 18.95 -21.36
C ARG A 240 -10.32 17.66 -22.16
N VAL A 241 -9.81 17.77 -23.38
CA VAL A 241 -9.58 16.61 -24.25
C VAL A 241 -8.15 16.12 -24.07
N VAL A 242 -8.00 14.82 -23.82
CA VAL A 242 -6.69 14.15 -23.71
C VAL A 242 -6.64 13.07 -24.79
N LYS A 243 -5.65 13.16 -25.68
CA LYS A 243 -5.46 12.24 -26.82
C LYS A 243 -4.27 11.32 -26.57
N ASN A 244 -4.20 10.24 -27.35
CA ASN A 244 -3.07 9.31 -27.38
C ASN A 244 -2.76 8.70 -26.00
N ILE A 245 -3.81 8.37 -25.25
CA ILE A 245 -3.65 7.72 -23.94
C ILE A 245 -3.13 6.30 -24.13
N LYS A 246 -2.19 5.89 -23.27
CA LYS A 246 -1.81 4.50 -23.11
C LYS A 246 -2.58 3.94 -21.92
N LEU A 247 -3.37 2.90 -22.15
CA LEU A 247 -4.00 2.15 -21.06
C LEU A 247 -2.93 1.29 -20.39
N ALA A 248 -2.67 1.56 -19.11
CA ALA A 248 -1.72 0.85 -18.29
C ALA A 248 -2.11 1.03 -16.81
N PRO A 249 -1.64 0.14 -15.90
CA PRO A 249 -1.82 0.34 -14.47
C PRO A 249 -1.27 1.69 -14.01
N SER A 250 -1.93 2.28 -13.02
CA SER A 250 -1.47 3.53 -12.38
C SER A 250 -0.11 3.32 -11.71
N PRO A 251 0.74 4.35 -11.56
CA PRO A 251 1.97 4.23 -10.77
C PRO A 251 1.68 3.83 -9.31
N LYS A 252 2.55 3.02 -8.70
CA LYS A 252 2.34 2.47 -7.35
C LYS A 252 2.05 3.51 -6.28
N TRP A 253 2.76 4.64 -6.28
CA TRP A 253 2.52 5.72 -5.32
C TRP A 253 1.07 6.24 -5.36
N MET A 254 0.45 6.24 -6.55
CA MET A 254 -0.94 6.67 -6.73
C MET A 254 -1.89 5.57 -6.27
N GLN A 255 -1.59 4.31 -6.59
CA GLN A 255 -2.35 3.16 -6.10
C GLN A 255 -2.38 3.14 -4.58
N HIS A 256 -1.22 3.25 -3.91
CA HIS A 256 -1.14 3.26 -2.44
C HIS A 256 -1.99 4.38 -1.83
N ARG A 257 -1.94 5.60 -2.39
CA ARG A 257 -2.78 6.71 -1.92
C ARG A 257 -4.28 6.44 -2.09
N LEU A 258 -4.70 5.85 -3.21
CA LEU A 258 -6.09 5.45 -3.43
C LEU A 258 -6.52 4.39 -2.40
N MET A 259 -5.69 3.38 -2.18
CA MET A 259 -5.95 2.30 -1.22
C MET A 259 -6.12 2.83 0.20
N THR A 260 -5.25 3.75 0.65
CA THR A 260 -5.37 4.40 1.97
C THR A 260 -6.63 5.26 2.14
N ALA A 261 -7.31 5.59 1.05
CA ALA A 261 -8.58 6.31 1.02
C ALA A 261 -9.79 5.38 0.78
N GLY A 262 -9.59 4.05 0.83
CA GLY A 262 -10.63 3.04 0.59
C GLY A 262 -11.03 2.88 -0.88
N ILE A 263 -10.21 3.36 -1.82
CA ILE A 263 -10.48 3.29 -3.27
C ILE A 263 -9.64 2.17 -3.88
N ARG A 264 -10.29 1.26 -4.60
CA ARG A 264 -9.62 0.19 -5.36
C ARG A 264 -8.95 0.79 -6.61
N PRO A 265 -7.63 0.61 -6.78
CA PRO A 265 -6.86 1.23 -7.86
C PRO A 265 -7.05 0.58 -9.24
#